data_AF-A0A3P6QLS0-F1
#
_entry.id   AF-A0A3P6QLS0-F1
#
_cell.length_a   1.000
_cell.length_b   1.000
_cell.length_c   1.000
_cell.angle_alpha   90.00
_cell.angle_beta   90.00
_cell.angle_gamma   90.00
#
_symmetry.space_group_name_H-M   'P 1'
#
loop_
_entity.id
_entity.type
_entity.pdbx_description
1 polymer ?
#
loop_
_entity_poly.entity_id
_entity_poly.type
_entity_poly.pdbx_seq_one_letter_code
_entity_poly.pdbx_strand_id
1 'polypeptide(L)'
;MATDITGAKKLLCENKKHPLCSSYEESDSECHSQEAHWEVAQRIIFIYCKVNQRSSYVQGMNEVLGPIYYLFANDPDPEWQMYAEADAFYCFNNLMAEIQSNFIRTFDQDMGIGSKMEQMFSLLAEFDPKLAHHLSYLHLEPTHFAFRWITVLLVREFLLPGTPCCFCYKINFPVLFPSLFARKVA
;
A
#
# COMPACT_ATOMS: atom_id res chain seq x y z
N MET A 1 -1.07 34.67 3.00
CA MET A 1 -0.96 34.49 4.46
C MET A 1 -2.18 33.67 4.91
N ALA A 2 -2.04 32.35 5.04
CA ALA A 2 -2.73 31.35 4.20
C ALA A 2 -2.10 31.35 2.81
N THR A 3 -1.24 30.38 2.54
CA THR A 3 -0.69 30.18 1.19
C THR A 3 -1.74 29.44 0.38
N ASP A 4 -2.50 30.24 -0.36
CA ASP A 4 -3.48 29.81 -1.35
C ASP A 4 -2.79 28.95 -2.43
N ILE A 5 -2.96 27.63 -2.29
CA ILE A 5 -2.43 26.61 -3.20
C ILE A 5 -3.22 26.54 -4.53
N THR A 6 -4.33 27.27 -4.64
CA THR A 6 -5.14 27.36 -5.86
C THR A 6 -4.37 28.06 -7.00
N GLY A 7 -3.53 29.04 -6.65
CA GLY A 7 -2.67 29.73 -7.61
C GLY A 7 -1.53 28.87 -8.17
N ALA A 8 -1.00 27.92 -7.38
CA ALA A 8 0.11 27.06 -7.80
C ALA A 8 -0.33 26.00 -8.83
N LYS A 9 -1.57 25.50 -8.71
CA LYS A 9 -2.15 24.57 -9.71
C LYS A 9 -2.36 25.24 -11.08
N LYS A 10 -2.69 26.54 -11.10
CA LYS A 10 -2.90 27.31 -12.34
C LYS A 10 -1.59 27.50 -13.15
N LEU A 11 -0.49 27.78 -12.47
CA LEU A 11 0.82 28.02 -13.08
C LEU A 11 1.48 26.76 -13.69
N LEU A 12 1.18 25.57 -13.14
CA LEU A 12 1.66 24.30 -13.70
C LEU A 12 0.94 23.92 -15.00
N CYS A 13 -0.32 24.32 -15.15
CA CYS A 13 -1.12 24.06 -16.34
C CYS A 13 -0.73 24.97 -17.52
N GLU A 14 -0.31 26.20 -17.24
CA GLU A 14 0.06 27.19 -18.28
C GLU A 14 1.38 26.86 -19.00
N ASN A 15 2.29 26.09 -18.39
CA ASN A 15 3.62 25.80 -18.94
C ASN A 15 3.69 24.60 -19.91
N LYS A 16 2.56 23.98 -20.29
CA LYS A 16 2.52 22.85 -21.25
C LYS A 16 1.82 23.16 -22.59
N LYS A 17 1.57 24.42 -22.93
CA LYS A 17 1.00 24.74 -24.26
C LYS A 17 2.09 24.74 -25.33
N HIS A 18 2.18 23.64 -26.08
CA HIS A 18 2.87 23.57 -27.37
C HIS A 18 2.24 24.58 -28.35
N PRO A 19 3.02 25.39 -29.09
CA PRO A 19 2.48 26.49 -29.88
C PRO A 19 1.97 25.93 -31.20
N LEU A 20 0.64 25.87 -31.38
CA LEU A 20 -0.11 25.92 -32.65
C LEU A 20 -1.57 25.53 -32.38
N CYS A 21 -2.34 26.41 -31.75
CA CYS A 21 -3.79 26.47 -31.96
C CYS A 21 -4.32 27.80 -31.40
N SER A 22 -4.57 28.75 -32.28
CA SER A 22 -5.30 29.98 -31.98
C SER A 22 -6.79 29.75 -32.21
N SER A 23 -7.60 30.37 -31.34
CA SER A 23 -8.98 30.84 -31.57
C SER A 23 -10.15 29.96 -31.04
N TYR A 24 -10.86 30.53 -30.05
CA TYR A 24 -12.24 30.35 -29.52
C TYR A 24 -12.68 28.92 -29.11
N GLU A 25 -13.29 28.63 -27.95
CA GLU A 25 -14.29 29.33 -27.13
C GLU A 25 -14.07 29.08 -25.61
N GLU A 26 -14.47 30.04 -24.76
CA GLU A 26 -14.62 29.87 -23.32
C GLU A 26 -15.81 28.92 -23.05
N SER A 27 -15.56 27.62 -23.01
CA SER A 27 -16.37 26.70 -22.22
C SER A 27 -15.73 26.59 -20.85
N ASP A 28 -16.51 26.71 -19.78
CA ASP A 28 -16.16 26.29 -18.42
C ASP A 28 -15.83 24.79 -18.41
N SER A 29 -14.66 24.45 -18.94
CA SER A 29 -14.02 23.18 -18.75
C SER A 29 -13.44 23.28 -17.35
N GLU A 30 -14.21 22.84 -16.36
CA GLU A 30 -13.64 22.31 -15.13
C GLU A 30 -12.56 21.34 -15.58
N CYS A 31 -11.32 21.81 -15.56
CA CYS A 31 -10.16 20.96 -15.63
C CYS A 31 -10.31 20.06 -14.42
N HIS A 32 -10.89 18.87 -14.62
CA HIS A 32 -10.80 17.78 -13.67
C HIS A 32 -9.30 17.49 -13.56
N SER A 33 -8.63 18.27 -12.71
CA SER A 33 -7.26 18.02 -12.35
C SER A 33 -7.31 16.65 -11.69
N GLN A 34 -6.88 15.63 -12.41
CA GLN A 34 -6.82 14.28 -11.90
C GLN A 34 -6.11 14.35 -10.55
N GLU A 35 -6.82 13.99 -9.48
CA GLU A 35 -6.24 14.04 -8.13
C GLU A 35 -4.98 13.20 -8.11
N ALA A 36 -3.94 13.72 -7.46
CA ALA A 36 -2.70 12.98 -7.44
C ALA A 36 -2.87 11.76 -6.50
N HIS A 37 -2.50 10.57 -6.96
CA HIS A 37 -2.64 9.33 -6.19
C HIS A 37 -2.00 9.38 -4.78
N TRP A 38 -0.95 10.18 -4.61
CA TRP A 38 -0.32 10.37 -3.30
C TRP A 38 -1.20 11.17 -2.32
N GLU A 39 -2.05 12.10 -2.81
CA GLU A 39 -3.01 12.85 -1.99
C GLU A 39 -4.08 11.90 -1.44
N VAL A 40 -4.58 11.00 -2.29
CA VAL A 40 -5.52 9.94 -1.92
C VAL A 40 -4.93 9.01 -0.86
N ALA A 41 -3.70 8.52 -1.10
CA ALA A 41 -3.02 7.65 -0.14
C ALA A 41 -2.79 8.33 1.21
N GLN A 42 -2.43 9.62 1.21
CA GLN A 42 -2.27 10.40 2.44
C GLN A 42 -3.59 10.52 3.21
N ARG A 43 -4.72 10.77 2.54
CA ARG A 43 -6.04 10.83 3.19
C ARG A 43 -6.43 9.50 3.83
N ILE A 44 -6.25 8.39 3.12
CA ILE A 44 -6.56 7.05 3.63
C ILE A 44 -5.81 6.79 4.95
N ILE A 45 -4.49 7.03 4.98
CA ILE A 45 -3.66 6.83 6.18
C ILE A 45 -4.08 7.79 7.29
N PHE A 46 -4.34 9.06 6.95
CA PHE A 46 -4.78 10.06 7.92
C PHE A 46 -6.10 9.66 8.59
N ILE A 47 -7.10 9.24 7.81
CA ILE A 47 -8.39 8.77 8.32
C ILE A 47 -8.19 7.52 9.17
N TYR A 48 -7.36 6.57 8.74
CA TYR A 48 -7.06 5.37 9.52
C TYR A 48 -6.53 5.72 10.93
N CYS A 49 -5.58 6.64 11.04
CA CYS A 49 -5.04 7.08 12.34
C CYS A 49 -6.07 7.82 13.18
N LYS A 50 -7.03 8.52 12.56
CA LYS A 50 -8.13 9.21 13.28
C LYS A 50 -9.17 8.23 13.81
N VAL A 51 -9.52 7.22 13.04
CA VAL A 51 -10.46 6.16 13.44
C VAL A 51 -9.83 5.28 14.52
N ASN A 52 -8.56 4.92 14.36
CA ASN A 52 -7.82 4.06 15.29
C ASN A 52 -6.90 4.88 16.19
N GLN A 53 -7.44 5.58 17.19
CA GLN A 53 -6.68 6.50 18.06
C GLN A 53 -5.50 5.85 18.82
N ARG A 54 -5.49 4.51 18.95
CA ARG A 54 -4.37 3.75 19.54
C ARG A 54 -3.25 3.44 18.54
N SER A 55 -3.51 3.61 17.24
CA SER A 55 -2.61 3.29 16.14
C SER A 55 -2.16 4.57 15.46
N SER A 56 -0.95 5.03 15.79
CA SER A 56 -0.32 6.12 15.04
C SER A 56 0.23 5.61 13.71
N TYR A 57 0.52 6.54 12.80
CA TYR A 57 1.24 6.21 11.59
C TYR A 57 2.63 5.65 11.94
N VAL A 58 3.00 4.55 11.29
CA VAL A 58 4.32 3.94 11.36
C VAL A 58 4.89 3.85 9.94
N GLN A 59 6.17 4.19 9.79
CA GLN A 59 6.86 4.08 8.52
C GLN A 59 6.76 2.65 7.97
N GLY A 60 6.32 2.51 6.72
CA GLY A 60 6.04 1.22 6.07
C GLY A 60 4.54 0.97 5.84
N MET A 61 3.65 1.61 6.60
CA MET A 61 2.19 1.53 6.35
C MET A 61 1.80 2.02 4.95
N ASN A 62 2.47 3.06 4.46
CA ASN A 62 2.29 3.59 3.11
C ASN A 62 2.68 2.59 2.02
N GLU A 63 3.65 1.71 2.29
CA GLU A 63 4.06 0.67 1.36
C GLU A 63 3.02 -0.43 1.30
N VAL A 64 2.40 -0.77 2.42
CA VAL A 64 1.26 -1.72 2.45
C VAL A 64 0.06 -1.16 1.70
N LEU A 65 -0.23 0.14 1.85
CA LEU A 65 -1.35 0.79 1.16
C LEU A 65 -1.16 0.84 -0.36
N GLY A 66 0.06 1.05 -0.85
CA GLY A 66 0.36 1.27 -2.27
C GLY A 66 -0.26 0.21 -3.19
N PRO A 67 0.01 -1.09 -3.00
CA PRO A 67 -0.57 -2.16 -3.81
C PRO A 67 -2.09 -2.32 -3.66
N ILE A 68 -2.64 -2.08 -2.46
CA ILE A 68 -4.10 -2.13 -2.22
C ILE A 68 -4.78 -1.05 -3.05
N TYR A 69 -4.29 0.18 -2.95
CA TYR A 69 -4.86 1.30 -3.68
C TYR A 69 -4.64 1.15 -5.20
N TYR A 70 -3.46 0.70 -5.63
CA TYR A 70 -3.18 0.42 -7.04
C TYR A 70 -4.19 -0.57 -7.64
N LEU A 71 -4.56 -1.61 -6.90
CA LEU A 71 -5.55 -2.60 -7.34
C LEU A 71 -6.90 -1.95 -7.67
N PHE A 72 -7.41 -1.09 -6.78
CA PHE A 72 -8.72 -0.47 -6.97
C PHE A 72 -8.67 0.70 -7.96
N ALA A 73 -7.58 1.47 -7.98
CA ALA A 73 -7.41 2.59 -8.90
C ALA A 73 -7.24 2.15 -10.36
N ASN A 74 -6.84 0.89 -10.61
CA ASN A 74 -6.69 0.31 -11.95
C ASN A 74 -7.73 -0.79 -12.21
N ASP A 75 -8.88 -0.77 -11.54
CA ASP A 75 -9.96 -1.71 -11.81
C ASP A 75 -10.43 -1.57 -13.27
N PRO A 76 -10.64 -2.67 -14.04
CA PRO A 76 -11.10 -2.56 -15.42
C PRO A 76 -12.47 -1.89 -15.57
N ASP A 77 -13.30 -1.90 -14.53
CA ASP A 77 -14.62 -1.28 -14.55
C ASP A 77 -14.57 0.17 -14.00
N PRO A 78 -14.90 1.20 -14.81
CA PRO A 78 -14.92 2.59 -14.39
C PRO A 78 -15.86 2.89 -13.21
N GLU A 79 -16.95 2.14 -13.06
CA GLU A 79 -17.88 2.32 -11.93
C GLU A 79 -17.18 1.97 -10.61
N TRP A 80 -16.33 0.94 -10.63
CA TRP A 80 -15.58 0.48 -9.46
C TRP A 80 -14.38 1.36 -9.15
N GLN A 81 -13.73 1.92 -10.18
CA GLN A 81 -12.66 2.91 -10.00
C GLN A 81 -13.13 4.12 -9.18
N MET A 82 -14.40 4.52 -9.31
CA MET A 82 -14.99 5.63 -8.53
C MET A 82 -14.95 5.36 -7.02
N TYR A 83 -15.01 4.09 -6.59
CA TYR A 83 -14.98 3.70 -5.18
C TYR A 83 -13.59 3.34 -4.67
N ALA A 84 -12.54 3.54 -5.46
CA ALA A 84 -11.19 3.05 -5.16
C ALA A 84 -10.61 3.54 -3.83
N GLU A 85 -10.85 4.80 -3.44
CA GLU A 85 -10.39 5.33 -2.16
C GLU A 85 -11.08 4.65 -0.97
N ALA A 86 -12.41 4.48 -1.04
CA ALA A 86 -13.20 3.89 0.03
C ALA A 86 -12.88 2.39 0.19
N ASP A 87 -12.79 1.66 -0.92
CA ASP A 87 -12.45 0.24 -0.92
C ASP A 87 -11.02 0.00 -0.45
N ALA A 88 -10.08 0.86 -0.85
CA ALA A 88 -8.71 0.81 -0.37
C ALA A 88 -8.62 1.10 1.13
N PHE A 89 -9.36 2.08 1.64
CA PHE A 89 -9.43 2.35 3.09
C PHE A 89 -9.97 1.14 3.86
N TYR A 90 -11.07 0.55 3.40
CA TYR A 90 -11.68 -0.61 4.07
C TYR A 90 -10.71 -1.80 4.10
N CYS A 91 -10.07 -2.08 2.96
CA CYS A 91 -9.09 -3.16 2.86
C CYS A 91 -7.88 -2.91 3.75
N PHE A 92 -7.36 -1.69 3.71
CA PHE A 92 -6.23 -1.27 4.52
C PHE A 92 -6.54 -1.37 6.02
N ASN A 93 -7.72 -0.92 6.46
CA ASN A 93 -8.11 -0.95 7.86
C ASN A 93 -8.18 -2.37 8.43
N ASN A 94 -8.80 -3.32 7.72
CA ASN A 94 -8.85 -4.71 8.21
C ASN A 94 -7.48 -5.39 8.14
N LEU A 95 -6.70 -5.16 7.08
CA LEU A 95 -5.35 -5.73 6.99
C LEU A 95 -4.48 -5.23 8.16
N MET A 96 -4.52 -3.93 8.45
CA MET A 96 -3.79 -3.35 9.56
C MET A 96 -4.22 -3.91 10.92
N ALA A 97 -5.48 -4.31 11.11
CA ALA A 97 -5.90 -4.98 12.35
C ALA A 97 -5.18 -6.31 12.58
N GLU A 98 -4.84 -7.05 11.50
CA GLU A 98 -4.11 -8.32 11.55
C GLU A 98 -2.60 -8.12 11.71
N ILE A 99 -2.03 -7.12 11.02
CA ILE A 99 -0.58 -6.90 10.97
C ILE A 99 -0.08 -5.81 11.93
N GLN A 100 -0.95 -5.17 12.72
CA GLN A 100 -0.57 -4.10 13.66
C GLN A 100 0.56 -4.50 14.61
N SER A 101 0.65 -5.78 15.00
CA SER A 101 1.72 -6.29 15.86
C SER A 101 3.10 -6.20 15.23
N ASN A 102 3.20 -6.18 13.90
CA ASN A 102 4.46 -5.98 13.18
C ASN A 102 4.99 -4.54 13.31
N PHE A 103 4.13 -3.58 13.66
CA PHE A 103 4.48 -2.15 13.72
C PHE A 103 4.74 -1.64 15.15
N ILE A 104 4.59 -2.50 16.17
CA ILE A 104 4.81 -2.14 17.57
C ILE A 104 6.28 -2.43 17.95
N ARG A 105 7.10 -1.37 18.01
CA ARG A 105 8.53 -1.42 18.41
C ARG A 105 8.79 -2.06 19.79
N THR A 106 7.78 -2.15 20.65
CA THR A 106 7.93 -2.63 22.03
C THR A 106 7.91 -4.16 22.16
N PHE A 107 7.62 -4.90 21.09
CA PHE A 107 7.52 -6.37 21.10
C PHE A 107 8.72 -7.10 20.48
N ASP A 108 9.80 -6.39 20.16
CA ASP A 108 11.00 -6.96 19.53
C ASP A 108 11.76 -7.98 20.40
N GLN A 109 11.42 -8.13 21.69
CA GLN A 109 12.16 -9.00 22.61
C GLN A 109 11.55 -10.40 22.79
N ASP A 110 10.22 -10.60 22.78
CA ASP A 110 9.67 -11.94 23.11
C ASP A 110 8.37 -12.36 22.37
N MET A 111 7.56 -11.44 21.80
CA MET A 111 6.22 -11.80 21.24
C MET A 111 5.84 -11.06 19.94
N GLY A 112 6.83 -10.50 19.24
CA GLY A 112 6.61 -9.67 18.04
C GLY A 112 7.19 -10.23 16.76
N ILE A 113 7.73 -9.33 15.93
CA ILE A 113 8.40 -9.64 14.66
C ILE A 113 9.56 -10.65 14.85
N GLY A 114 10.23 -10.63 16.02
CA GLY A 114 11.28 -11.57 16.40
C GLY A 114 10.82 -13.03 16.33
N SER A 115 9.70 -13.35 16.99
CA SER A 115 9.13 -14.70 16.98
C SER A 115 8.74 -15.15 15.56
N LYS A 116 8.20 -14.22 14.74
CA LYS A 116 7.90 -14.52 13.32
C LYS A 116 9.17 -14.79 12.51
N MET A 117 10.26 -14.07 12.77
CA MET A 117 11.56 -14.30 12.14
C MET A 117 12.17 -15.64 12.55
N GLU A 118 12.09 -15.99 13.84
CA GLU A 118 12.55 -17.28 14.36
C GLU A 118 11.75 -18.45 13.75
N GLN A 119 10.42 -18.30 13.68
CA GLN A 119 9.56 -19.29 13.05
C GLN A 119 9.90 -19.46 11.56
N MET A 120 10.10 -18.36 10.84
CA MET A 120 10.49 -18.39 9.43
C MET A 120 11.83 -19.13 9.23
N PHE A 121 12.83 -18.85 10.09
CA PHE A 121 14.13 -19.49 9.98
C PHE A 121 14.12 -20.97 10.42
N SER A 122 13.26 -21.32 11.39
CA SER A 122 13.02 -22.70 11.79
C SER A 122 12.43 -23.52 10.64
N LEU A 123 11.44 -22.96 9.94
CA LEU A 123 10.87 -23.58 8.73
C LEU A 123 11.93 -23.71 7.62
N LEU A 124 12.76 -22.68 7.42
CA LEU A 124 13.85 -22.77 6.44
C LEU A 124 14.80 -23.92 6.75
N ALA A 125 15.18 -24.10 8.02
CA ALA A 125 16.06 -25.19 8.44
C ALA A 125 15.42 -26.58 8.26
N GLU A 126 14.09 -26.68 8.41
CA GLU A 126 13.33 -27.91 8.19
C GLU A 126 13.24 -28.27 6.70
N PHE A 127 12.92 -27.30 5.83
CA PHE A 127 12.67 -27.55 4.41
C PHE A 127 13.93 -27.48 3.52
N ASP A 128 14.90 -26.63 3.86
CA ASP A 128 16.18 -26.49 3.15
C ASP A 128 17.35 -26.27 4.14
N PRO A 129 17.81 -27.35 4.80
CA PRO A 129 18.91 -27.26 5.75
C PRO A 129 20.24 -26.84 5.10
N LYS A 130 20.41 -27.06 3.78
CA LYS A 130 21.62 -26.64 3.06
C LYS A 130 21.67 -25.12 2.95
N LEU A 131 20.55 -24.49 2.58
CA LEU A 131 20.45 -23.04 2.53
C LEU A 131 20.57 -22.43 3.92
N ALA A 132 19.89 -22.99 4.93
CA ALA A 132 19.99 -22.53 6.32
C ALA A 132 21.46 -22.52 6.81
N HIS A 133 22.18 -23.63 6.60
CA HIS A 133 23.60 -23.71 6.96
C HIS A 133 24.46 -22.72 6.16
N HIS A 134 24.18 -22.52 4.87
CA HIS A 134 24.91 -21.57 4.05
C HIS A 134 24.73 -20.12 4.55
N LEU A 135 23.51 -19.73 4.92
CA LEU A 135 23.24 -18.42 5.52
C LEU A 135 23.98 -18.25 6.85
N SER A 136 23.99 -19.28 7.70
CA SER A 136 24.75 -19.26 8.95
C SER A 136 26.27 -19.16 8.72
N TYR A 137 26.80 -19.87 7.71
CA TYR A 137 28.22 -19.80 7.33
C TYR A 137 28.61 -18.40 6.85
N LEU A 138 27.72 -17.70 6.17
CA LEU A 138 27.92 -16.31 5.73
C LEU A 138 27.67 -15.28 6.85
N HIS A 139 27.34 -15.71 8.08
CA HIS A 139 26.94 -14.85 9.19
C HIS A 139 25.76 -13.92 8.85
N LEU A 140 24.84 -14.39 8.01
CA LEU A 140 23.64 -13.65 7.63
C LEU A 140 22.53 -13.90 8.66
N GLU A 141 22.39 -12.99 9.62
CA GLU A 141 21.29 -13.06 10.58
C GLU A 141 19.94 -12.72 9.89
N PRO A 142 18.84 -13.42 10.25
CA PRO A 142 17.51 -13.15 9.70
C PRO A 142 17.06 -11.68 9.81
N THR A 143 17.47 -10.99 10.86
CA THR A 143 17.19 -9.56 11.11
C THR A 143 17.57 -8.66 9.93
N HIS A 144 18.62 -9.00 9.17
CA HIS A 144 19.10 -8.20 8.03
C HIS A 144 18.14 -8.18 6.83
N PHE A 145 17.29 -9.19 6.66
CA PHE A 145 16.42 -9.32 5.49
C PHE A 145 14.96 -9.59 5.88
N ALA A 146 14.73 -10.50 6.83
CA ALA A 146 13.42 -10.98 7.22
C ALA A 146 12.58 -9.91 7.92
N PHE A 147 13.21 -9.00 8.66
CA PHE A 147 12.49 -7.90 9.33
C PHE A 147 11.68 -7.09 8.31
N ARG A 148 12.32 -6.65 7.22
CA ARG A 148 11.65 -5.91 6.15
C ARG A 148 10.58 -6.78 5.48
N TRP A 149 10.92 -8.02 5.17
CA TRP A 149 10.01 -8.95 4.49
C TRP A 149 8.71 -9.17 5.27
N ILE A 150 8.81 -9.37 6.58
CA ILE A 150 7.64 -9.67 7.41
C ILE A 150 6.87 -8.38 7.72
N THR A 151 7.56 -7.28 8.02
CA THR A 151 6.91 -6.01 8.40
C THR A 151 6.07 -5.41 7.27
N VAL A 152 6.55 -5.46 6.03
CA VAL A 152 5.82 -4.94 4.87
C VAL A 152 5.27 -6.04 3.96
N LEU A 153 5.09 -7.26 4.46
CA LEU A 153 4.50 -8.38 3.72
C LEU A 153 5.13 -8.62 2.34
N LEU A 154 6.47 -8.51 2.27
CA LEU A 154 7.28 -8.66 1.06
C LEU A 154 6.97 -7.65 -0.07
N VAL A 155 6.23 -6.57 0.19
CA VAL A 155 5.81 -5.61 -0.85
C VAL A 155 6.98 -5.04 -1.65
N ARG A 156 8.17 -4.91 -1.04
CA ARG A 156 9.38 -4.41 -1.72
C ARG A 156 10.11 -5.43 -2.59
N GLU A 157 9.85 -6.72 -2.41
CA GLU A 157 10.58 -7.79 -3.14
C GLU A 157 9.93 -8.12 -4.48
N PHE A 158 8.68 -7.72 -4.66
CA PHE A 158 7.92 -7.97 -5.87
C PHE A 158 7.57 -6.63 -6.49
N LEU A 159 8.03 -6.40 -7.71
CA LEU A 159 7.51 -5.31 -8.53
C LEU A 159 5.98 -5.50 -8.66
N LEU A 160 5.27 -4.42 -8.97
CA LEU A 160 3.88 -4.48 -9.40
C LEU A 160 3.82 -4.56 -10.95
N PRO A 161 4.01 -5.71 -11.63
CA PRO A 161 3.75 -5.81 -13.06
C PRO A 161 2.32 -6.32 -13.29
N GLY A 162 1.41 -5.44 -13.70
CA GLY A 162 0.17 -5.77 -14.44
C GLY A 162 -0.78 -6.84 -13.89
N THR A 163 -0.54 -7.39 -12.70
CA THR A 163 -1.23 -8.57 -12.21
C THR A 163 -1.53 -8.42 -10.72
N PRO A 164 -2.77 -8.02 -10.37
CA PRO A 164 -3.35 -8.11 -9.03
C PRO A 164 -3.09 -9.42 -8.30
N CYS A 165 -2.96 -10.52 -9.04
CA CYS A 165 -2.98 -11.88 -8.53
C CYS A 165 -1.90 -12.19 -7.49
N CYS A 166 -0.68 -11.66 -7.60
CA CYS A 166 0.38 -11.99 -6.64
C CYS A 166 0.14 -11.35 -5.26
N PHE A 167 -0.36 -10.11 -5.23
CA PHE A 167 -0.70 -9.42 -3.99
C PHE A 167 -2.02 -9.96 -3.41
N CYS A 168 -3.04 -10.18 -4.25
CA CYS A 168 -4.32 -10.79 -3.85
C CYS A 168 -4.14 -12.22 -3.29
N TYR A 169 -3.25 -13.02 -3.88
CA TYR A 169 -2.95 -14.38 -3.41
C TYR A 169 -2.23 -14.37 -2.07
N LYS A 170 -1.24 -13.48 -1.88
CA LYS A 170 -0.50 -13.38 -0.61
C LYS A 170 -1.32 -12.83 0.55
N ILE A 171 -2.32 -11.98 0.27
CA ILE A 171 -3.22 -11.43 1.27
C ILE A 171 -4.45 -12.33 1.49
N ASN A 172 -4.60 -13.43 0.74
CA ASN A 172 -5.76 -14.30 0.84
C ASN A 172 -7.07 -13.48 0.73
N PHE A 173 -7.09 -12.56 -0.24
CA PHE A 173 -8.12 -11.52 -0.39
C PHE A 173 -9.58 -12.03 -0.30
N PRO A 174 -9.95 -13.20 -0.88
CA PRO A 174 -11.31 -13.72 -0.74
C PRO A 174 -11.68 -14.12 0.70
N VAL A 175 -10.70 -14.52 1.50
CA VAL A 175 -10.88 -14.91 2.91
C VAL A 175 -10.93 -13.69 3.82
N LEU A 176 -10.07 -12.69 3.56
CA LEU A 176 -10.02 -11.46 4.37
C LEU A 176 -11.09 -10.43 3.99
N PHE A 177 -11.60 -10.47 2.75
CA PHE A 177 -12.57 -9.48 2.23
C PHE A 177 -13.76 -10.12 1.48
N PRO A 178 -14.52 -11.02 2.12
CA PRO A 178 -15.60 -11.76 1.47
C PRO A 178 -16.73 -10.88 0.94
N SER A 179 -17.01 -9.74 1.59
CA SER A 179 -18.05 -8.78 1.15
C SER A 179 -17.67 -8.03 -0.13
N LEU A 180 -16.41 -7.62 -0.27
CA LEU A 180 -15.89 -7.00 -1.51
C LEU A 180 -15.78 -8.03 -2.64
N PHE A 181 -15.36 -9.26 -2.31
CA PHE A 181 -15.34 -10.34 -3.28
C PHE A 181 -16.74 -10.68 -3.79
N ALA A 182 -17.73 -10.81 -2.90
CA ALA A 182 -19.13 -11.06 -3.28
C ALA A 182 -19.70 -9.94 -4.15
N ARG A 183 -19.27 -8.69 -3.95
CA ARG A 183 -19.66 -7.56 -4.79
C ARG A 183 -19.07 -7.65 -6.20
N LYS A 184 -17.82 -8.10 -6.34
CA LYS A 184 -17.12 -8.20 -7.66
C LYS A 184 -17.51 -9.43 -8.49
N VAL A 185 -18.15 -10.44 -7.89
CA VAL A 185 -18.55 -11.69 -8.56
C VAL A 185 -20.04 -11.71 -8.93
N ALA A 186 -20.83 -10.75 -8.43
CA ALA A 186 -22.24 -10.56 -8.75
C ALA A 186 -22.43 -9.54 -9.88
#